data_AF-A0A4Y7TYE3-F1
#
_entry.id   AF-A0A4Y7TYE3-F1
#
_cell.length_a   1.000
_cell.length_b   1.000
_cell.length_c   1.000
_cell.angle_alpha   90.00
_cell.angle_beta   90.00
_cell.angle_gamma   90.00
#
_symmetry.space_group_name_H-M   'P 1'
#
loop_
_entity.id
_entity.type
_entity.pdbx_description
1 polymer ?
#
loop_
_entity_poly.entity_id
_entity_poly.type
_entity_poly.pdbx_seq_one_letter_code
_entity_poly.pdbx_strand_id
1 'polypeptide(L)'
;MVKTTQRLTSPLLFIVLAISYIIALAFFSRAQSFLVPADSVIGCTSTFLRANNQCGLDGQDCIPANRTQTIDFRCPAQCANVILQNPRAVGNEKVAFKPLIVGGGDSEGTYRGDSFVCAAAQQAGVISGSKGGCARLQLVSDFFDFIPITANGLTSIGFPTQFPLAYRLSSQTSLIHCADNRNAALAMNVLVTSLLFLVLRPKAIVLYWSLICIGFWHVSLFSQPFSNPPQIDEIFGRFLPALFVAYAFWRSAVRFTMPKVTMNAPIESCVLYLSGFWIGVLNNLTFDKLPLSRLTASDINKRAGGVATLVVLIVVVTACAINQVLVIRKIGWLPYYLKWYSVGGLVLLVLSLLPGLSLRLHHYIIPIILLPGTAFPTRLSAIYQGLLVGLFLNGVAAFGFDPIVQSAAALRQDSTLGSPIPAFFTNTTTWNDSTPLLNQSLSWGPLPNDPESPWSSFSLLVDDIERYSGTAMNFSLGALNATIPHFFRLAFKSDSQTGDFTNAATLWPNGTWVDPLPGASY
;
A
#
# COMPACT_ATOMS: atom_id res chain seq x y z
N MET A 1 4.59 41.03 -23.28
CA MET A 1 4.84 39.60 -22.99
C MET A 1 4.56 38.68 -24.18
N VAL A 2 3.42 38.79 -24.87
CA VAL A 2 3.04 37.88 -25.98
C VAL A 2 4.02 37.91 -27.17
N LYS A 3 4.44 39.09 -27.66
CA LYS A 3 5.37 39.21 -28.81
C LYS A 3 6.79 38.69 -28.53
N THR A 4 7.29 38.80 -27.30
CA THR A 4 8.65 38.35 -26.92
C THR A 4 8.78 36.84 -26.80
N THR A 5 7.68 36.14 -26.49
CA THR A 5 7.64 34.67 -26.33
C THR A 5 7.38 33.89 -27.62
N GLN A 6 7.15 34.56 -28.75
CA GLN A 6 6.76 33.92 -30.01
C GLN A 6 7.86 33.01 -30.59
N ARG A 7 9.14 33.32 -30.30
CA ARG A 7 10.29 32.45 -30.64
C ARG A 7 10.36 31.18 -29.79
N LEU A 8 9.78 31.21 -28.58
CA LEU A 8 9.79 30.08 -27.63
C LEU A 8 8.70 29.03 -27.92
N THR A 9 7.79 29.32 -28.85
CA THR A 9 6.74 28.38 -29.30
C THR A 9 7.15 27.64 -30.58
N SER A 10 8.43 27.66 -30.95
CA SER A 10 8.96 26.97 -32.13
C SER A 10 8.83 25.45 -31.98
N PRO A 11 8.29 24.71 -32.96
CA PRO A 11 8.23 23.26 -32.93
C PRO A 11 9.62 22.59 -32.80
N LEU A 12 10.64 23.16 -33.43
CA LEU A 12 12.01 22.64 -33.34
C LEU A 12 12.56 22.77 -31.91
N LEU A 13 12.35 23.93 -31.28
CA LEU A 13 12.74 24.14 -29.88
C LEU A 13 12.03 23.15 -28.96
N PHE A 14 10.73 22.93 -29.17
CA PHE A 14 9.96 21.95 -28.40
C PHE A 14 10.53 20.53 -28.54
N ILE A 15 10.86 20.11 -29.77
CA ILE A 15 11.45 18.79 -30.02
C ILE A 15 12.78 18.63 -29.30
N VAL A 16 13.67 19.64 -29.39
CA VAL A 16 14.96 19.61 -28.71
C VAL A 16 14.78 19.51 -27.19
N LEU A 17 13.90 20.34 -26.61
CA LEU A 17 13.62 20.30 -25.17
C LEU A 17 12.95 18.99 -24.72
N ALA A 18 12.09 18.40 -25.55
CA ALA A 18 11.47 17.11 -25.27
C ALA A 18 12.53 15.99 -25.23
N ILE A 19 13.47 15.98 -26.19
CA ILE A 19 14.61 15.05 -26.19
C ILE A 19 15.47 15.27 -24.95
N SER A 20 15.82 16.52 -24.64
CA SER A 20 16.59 16.85 -23.43
C SER A 20 15.88 16.40 -22.15
N TYR A 21 14.55 16.56 -22.06
CA TYR A 21 13.76 16.10 -20.92
C TYR A 21 13.79 14.58 -20.78
N ILE A 22 13.62 13.83 -21.89
CA ILE A 22 13.67 12.36 -21.86
C ILE A 22 15.05 11.87 -21.39
N ILE A 23 16.12 12.48 -21.91
CA ILE A 23 17.49 12.17 -21.48
C ILE A 23 17.68 12.50 -19.99
N ALA A 24 17.25 13.68 -19.55
CA ALA A 24 17.33 14.08 -18.15
C ALA A 24 16.57 13.12 -17.23
N LEU A 25 15.34 12.74 -17.60
CA LEU A 25 14.51 11.79 -16.87
C LEU A 25 15.18 10.41 -16.77
N ALA A 26 15.82 9.94 -17.85
CA ALA A 26 16.56 8.68 -17.86
C ALA A 26 17.77 8.71 -16.89
N PHE A 27 18.56 9.78 -16.92
CA PHE A 27 19.67 9.96 -15.95
C PHE A 27 19.15 10.07 -14.52
N PHE A 28 18.02 10.74 -14.32
CA PHE A 28 17.42 10.91 -13.01
C PHE A 28 16.87 9.59 -12.45
N SER A 29 16.22 8.78 -13.30
CA SER A 29 15.78 7.43 -12.99
C SER A 29 16.96 6.51 -12.66
N ARG A 30 18.04 6.60 -13.46
CA ARG A 30 19.30 5.89 -13.17
C ARG A 30 19.83 6.23 -11.78
N ALA A 31 19.90 7.51 -11.45
CA ALA A 31 20.34 7.96 -10.13
C ALA A 31 19.37 7.56 -9.01
N GLN A 32 18.08 7.49 -9.29
CA GLN A 32 17.06 7.09 -8.32
C GLN A 32 17.08 5.60 -8.01
N SER A 33 17.30 4.71 -8.97
CA SER A 33 17.03 3.27 -8.75
C SER A 33 18.09 2.31 -9.28
N PHE A 34 19.01 2.73 -10.14
CA PHE A 34 19.89 1.82 -10.88
C PHE A 34 21.39 2.05 -10.65
N LEU A 35 21.76 2.97 -9.75
CA LEU A 35 23.14 3.14 -9.27
C LEU A 35 23.48 2.28 -8.05
N VAL A 36 22.47 1.62 -7.48
CA VAL A 36 22.57 0.79 -6.29
C VAL A 36 22.22 -0.65 -6.71
N PRO A 37 22.91 -1.69 -6.18
CA PRO A 37 22.59 -3.08 -6.51
C PRO A 37 21.11 -3.39 -6.29
N ALA A 38 20.48 -4.03 -7.27
CA ALA A 38 19.02 -4.21 -7.28
C ALA A 38 18.51 -5.03 -6.08
N ASP A 39 19.28 -6.02 -5.64
CA ASP A 39 19.04 -6.87 -4.48
C ASP A 39 19.07 -6.11 -3.15
N SER A 40 19.78 -4.99 -3.08
CA SER A 40 19.82 -4.14 -1.88
C SER A 40 18.68 -3.12 -1.81
N VAL A 41 17.93 -2.90 -2.89
CA VAL A 41 16.82 -1.92 -2.89
C VAL A 41 15.55 -2.59 -2.36
N ILE A 42 15.07 -2.14 -1.21
CA ILE A 42 13.91 -2.73 -0.54
C ILE A 42 12.71 -1.77 -0.46
N GLY A 43 11.51 -2.31 -0.28
CA GLY A 43 10.28 -1.53 -0.13
C GLY A 43 10.01 -1.17 1.33
N CYS A 44 9.07 -0.25 1.56
CA CYS A 44 8.70 0.17 2.92
C CYS A 44 8.03 -0.93 3.76
N THR A 45 7.54 -2.00 3.14
CA THR A 45 6.92 -3.17 3.80
C THR A 45 7.83 -4.40 3.81
N SER A 46 9.11 -4.25 3.41
CA SER A 46 10.05 -5.36 3.42
C SER A 46 10.35 -5.81 4.85
N THR A 47 10.29 -7.13 5.05
CA THR A 47 10.45 -7.86 6.32
C THR A 47 11.17 -9.18 6.03
N PHE A 48 11.78 -9.80 7.04
CA PHE A 48 12.35 -11.15 6.90
C PHE A 48 11.31 -12.22 7.17
N LEU A 49 10.47 -12.04 8.19
CA LEU A 49 9.35 -12.93 8.47
C LEU A 49 8.02 -12.32 8.05
N ARG A 50 7.18 -13.19 7.50
CA ARG A 50 5.81 -12.92 7.06
C ARG A 50 4.82 -13.30 8.15
N ALA A 51 3.57 -12.85 7.99
CA ALA A 51 2.52 -13.07 9.01
C ALA A 51 2.12 -14.54 9.12
N ASN A 52 1.66 -14.92 10.31
CA ASN A 52 1.08 -16.24 10.61
C ASN A 52 2.00 -17.38 10.15
N ASN A 53 1.48 -18.34 9.39
CA ASN A 53 2.22 -19.49 8.89
C ASN A 53 2.79 -19.30 7.48
N GLN A 54 2.90 -18.06 6.99
CA GLN A 54 3.45 -17.79 5.65
C GLN A 54 4.95 -18.09 5.50
N CYS A 55 5.63 -18.42 6.61
CA CYS A 55 7.02 -18.84 6.63
C CYS A 55 7.19 -20.36 6.88
N GLY A 56 6.09 -21.11 6.89
CA GLY A 56 6.09 -22.53 7.15
C GLY A 56 6.49 -22.91 8.59
N LEU A 57 6.61 -24.22 8.80
CA LEU A 57 6.97 -24.81 10.08
C LEU A 57 8.34 -24.30 10.55
N ASP A 58 8.41 -23.85 11.79
CA ASP A 58 9.57 -23.23 12.43
C ASP A 58 10.15 -22.01 11.66
N GLY A 59 9.37 -21.40 10.75
CA GLY A 59 9.80 -20.27 9.94
C GLY A 59 10.81 -20.61 8.83
N GLN A 60 10.96 -21.90 8.50
CA GLN A 60 12.00 -22.41 7.60
C GLN A 60 12.00 -21.79 6.19
N ASP A 61 10.86 -21.31 5.69
CA ASP A 61 10.76 -20.75 4.34
C ASP A 61 11.24 -19.29 4.25
N CYS A 62 11.40 -18.63 5.41
CA CYS A 62 11.77 -17.21 5.50
C CYS A 62 13.14 -16.98 6.14
N ILE A 63 13.53 -17.84 7.09
CA ILE A 63 14.76 -17.64 7.86
C ILE A 63 15.98 -17.95 6.97
N PRO A 64 16.90 -17.00 6.77
CA PRO A 64 18.10 -17.25 5.99
C PRO A 64 18.99 -18.33 6.61
N ALA A 65 19.67 -19.12 5.76
CA ALA A 65 20.58 -20.16 6.21
C ALA A 65 21.71 -19.60 7.11
N ASN A 66 22.24 -18.43 6.77
CA ASN A 66 23.18 -17.71 7.63
C ASN A 66 22.45 -16.67 8.48
N ARG A 67 22.18 -17.01 9.74
CA ARG A 67 21.44 -16.17 10.71
C ARG A 67 22.29 -15.07 11.37
N THR A 68 23.53 -14.91 10.95
CA THR A 68 24.45 -13.86 11.43
C THR A 68 24.95 -12.95 10.31
N GLN A 69 24.43 -13.14 9.10
CA GLN A 69 24.88 -12.37 7.95
C GLN A 69 24.54 -10.89 8.09
N THR A 70 25.40 -10.06 7.51
CA THR A 70 25.18 -8.64 7.36
C THR A 70 24.65 -8.35 5.96
N ILE A 71 23.60 -7.54 5.87
CA ILE A 71 22.96 -7.15 4.61
C ILE A 71 22.98 -5.64 4.51
N ASP A 72 23.55 -5.12 3.43
CA ASP A 72 23.42 -3.72 3.06
C ASP A 72 22.11 -3.53 2.29
N PHE A 73 21.34 -2.51 2.65
CA PHE A 73 20.06 -2.22 2.02
C PHE A 73 19.87 -0.72 1.79
N ARG A 74 19.00 -0.38 0.85
CA ARG A 74 18.56 0.98 0.55
C ARG A 74 17.04 1.09 0.67
N CYS A 75 16.62 2.06 1.46
CA CYS A 75 15.23 2.38 1.71
C CYS A 75 14.78 3.65 0.98
N PRO A 76 13.55 3.65 0.44
CA PRO A 76 12.94 4.87 -0.04
C PRO A 76 12.60 5.85 1.09
N ALA A 77 12.36 7.11 0.73
CA ALA A 77 11.84 8.11 1.65
C ALA A 77 10.37 7.82 2.02
N GLN A 78 9.91 8.45 3.10
CA GLN A 78 8.51 8.49 3.54
C GLN A 78 7.93 7.13 3.99
N CYS A 79 8.77 6.15 4.35
CA CYS A 79 8.31 4.84 4.83
C CYS A 79 7.55 4.88 6.16
N ALA A 80 7.75 5.90 7.00
CA ALA A 80 6.91 6.15 8.18
C ALA A 80 5.41 6.28 7.85
N ASN A 81 5.07 6.64 6.61
CA ASN A 81 3.68 6.82 6.19
C ASN A 81 3.05 5.54 5.60
N VAL A 82 3.76 4.41 5.60
CA VAL A 82 3.28 3.11 5.13
C VAL A 82 2.85 2.30 6.34
N ILE A 83 1.55 2.04 6.43
CA ILE A 83 0.88 1.54 7.64
C ILE A 83 0.18 0.22 7.39
N LEU A 84 0.02 -0.58 8.45
CA LEU A 84 -0.87 -1.73 8.45
C LEU A 84 -2.33 -1.28 8.32
N GLN A 85 -2.98 -1.63 7.21
CA GLN A 85 -4.39 -1.28 6.97
C GLN A 85 -5.37 -2.18 7.74
N ASN A 86 -4.94 -3.41 8.04
CA ASN A 86 -5.66 -4.35 8.88
C ASN A 86 -4.86 -4.60 10.18
N PRO A 87 -5.54 -4.91 11.30
CA PRO A 87 -4.85 -5.29 12.53
C PRO A 87 -3.98 -6.53 12.32
N ARG A 88 -2.72 -6.45 12.76
CA ARG A 88 -1.79 -7.58 12.85
C ARG A 88 -1.51 -7.91 14.30
N ALA A 89 -1.64 -9.17 14.66
CA ALA A 89 -1.42 -9.68 15.99
C ALA A 89 0.09 -9.88 16.24
N VAL A 90 0.54 -9.46 17.42
CA VAL A 90 1.91 -9.61 17.89
C VAL A 90 1.85 -9.98 19.36
N GLY A 91 2.21 -11.23 19.70
CA GLY A 91 2.06 -11.73 21.08
C GLY A 91 0.59 -11.72 21.53
N ASN A 92 0.21 -10.86 22.46
CA ASN A 92 -1.20 -10.64 22.84
C ASN A 92 -1.74 -9.26 22.40
N GLU A 93 -0.95 -8.47 21.66
CA GLU A 93 -1.33 -7.15 21.16
C GLU A 93 -1.79 -7.19 19.70
N LYS A 94 -2.50 -6.13 19.26
CA LYS A 94 -2.86 -5.91 17.86
C LYS A 94 -2.37 -4.54 17.39
N VAL A 95 -1.61 -4.53 16.30
CA VAL A 95 -1.06 -3.34 15.66
C VAL A 95 -1.88 -2.99 14.42
N ALA A 96 -2.41 -1.77 14.34
CA ALA A 96 -3.12 -1.26 13.17
C ALA A 96 -2.82 0.23 12.95
N PHE A 97 -2.93 0.69 11.70
CA PHE A 97 -2.80 2.09 11.28
C PHE A 97 -1.47 2.78 11.61
N LYS A 98 -0.42 1.99 11.87
CA LYS A 98 0.97 2.43 12.02
C LYS A 98 1.90 1.44 11.30
N PRO A 99 3.16 1.81 11.00
CA PRO A 99 4.16 0.84 10.55
C PRO A 99 4.35 -0.26 11.59
N LEU A 100 4.60 -1.49 11.15
CA LEU A 100 4.89 -2.59 12.07
C LEU A 100 6.35 -2.49 12.53
N ILE A 101 6.54 -2.21 13.82
CA ILE A 101 7.87 -2.18 14.43
C ILE A 101 7.78 -2.82 15.82
N VAL A 102 8.65 -3.78 16.09
CA VAL A 102 8.70 -4.55 17.34
C VAL A 102 10.14 -4.52 17.86
N GLY A 103 10.34 -4.02 19.07
CA GLY A 103 11.67 -3.87 19.71
C GLY A 103 12.37 -2.54 19.46
N GLY A 104 13.70 -2.56 19.50
CA GLY A 104 14.59 -1.42 19.27
C GLY A 104 14.96 -0.60 20.50
N GLY A 105 14.40 -0.93 21.68
CA GLY A 105 14.65 -0.21 22.93
C GLY A 105 15.77 -0.78 23.82
N ASP A 106 16.35 -1.92 23.46
CA ASP A 106 17.54 -2.46 24.12
C ASP A 106 18.81 -1.68 23.75
N SER A 107 19.90 -1.90 24.48
CA SER A 107 21.17 -1.17 24.30
C SER A 107 21.76 -1.30 22.89
N GLU A 108 21.47 -2.41 22.21
CA GLU A 108 21.97 -2.72 20.88
C GLU A 108 20.96 -2.39 19.76
N GLY A 109 19.76 -1.91 20.09
CA GLY A 109 18.72 -1.57 19.12
C GLY A 109 18.27 -2.76 18.27
N THR A 110 17.84 -3.83 18.92
CA THR A 110 17.43 -5.10 18.32
C THR A 110 15.95 -5.09 17.94
N TYR A 111 15.67 -5.27 16.65
CA TYR A 111 14.32 -5.30 16.08
C TYR A 111 13.92 -6.72 15.69
N ARG A 112 12.65 -7.07 15.86
CA ARG A 112 12.12 -8.38 15.47
C ARG A 112 12.09 -8.54 13.95
N GLY A 113 12.35 -9.75 13.45
CA GLY A 113 12.52 -10.04 12.02
C GLY A 113 11.31 -9.75 11.11
N ASP A 114 10.12 -9.56 11.66
CA ASP A 114 8.91 -9.15 10.94
C ASP A 114 8.65 -7.64 10.99
N SER A 115 9.52 -6.85 11.64
CA SER A 115 9.45 -5.39 11.62
C SER A 115 9.74 -4.85 10.22
N PHE A 116 9.02 -3.78 9.82
CA PHE A 116 9.27 -3.08 8.57
C PHE A 116 10.66 -2.44 8.60
N VAL A 117 11.60 -3.00 7.83
CA VAL A 117 13.04 -2.66 7.91
C VAL A 117 13.27 -1.16 7.74
N CYS A 118 12.62 -0.52 6.76
CA CYS A 118 12.78 0.91 6.52
C CYS A 118 12.18 1.80 7.61
N ALA A 119 11.07 1.38 8.23
CA ALA A 119 10.47 2.13 9.34
C ALA A 119 11.32 1.99 10.61
N ALA A 120 11.82 0.79 10.90
CA ALA A 120 12.78 0.54 11.98
C ALA A 120 14.09 1.33 11.78
N ALA A 121 14.62 1.37 10.55
CA ALA A 121 15.81 2.15 10.21
C ALA A 121 15.61 3.66 10.44
N GLN A 122 14.43 4.19 10.12
CA GLN A 122 14.08 5.57 10.43
C GLN A 122 13.93 5.79 11.95
N GLN A 123 13.30 4.86 12.67
CA GLN A 123 13.13 4.94 14.13
C GLN A 123 14.49 4.93 14.84
N ALA A 124 15.42 4.07 14.40
CA ALA A 124 16.79 4.00 14.89
C ALA A 124 17.65 5.22 14.51
N GLY A 125 17.18 6.08 13.60
CA GLY A 125 17.91 7.26 13.14
C GLY A 125 19.06 6.96 12.19
N VAL A 126 19.17 5.73 11.67
CA VAL A 126 20.23 5.36 10.71
C VAL A 126 19.96 5.83 9.28
N ILE A 127 18.69 6.17 8.96
CA ILE A 127 18.29 6.78 7.69
C ILE A 127 17.35 7.98 7.89
N SER A 128 17.22 8.83 6.87
CA SER A 128 16.33 10.00 6.91
C SER A 128 14.91 9.67 6.45
N GLY A 129 13.90 10.09 7.20
CA GLY A 129 12.50 9.98 6.75
C GLY A 129 12.18 10.75 5.46
N SER A 130 12.88 11.86 5.19
CA SER A 130 12.62 12.71 4.00
C SER A 130 13.41 12.32 2.76
N LYS A 131 14.56 11.66 2.93
CA LYS A 131 15.50 11.32 1.85
C LYS A 131 15.76 9.83 1.73
N GLY A 132 15.13 8.99 2.55
CA GLY A 132 15.49 7.59 2.66
C GLY A 132 16.95 7.44 3.11
N GLY A 133 17.58 6.37 2.68
CA GLY A 133 19.01 6.15 2.91
C GLY A 133 19.43 4.72 2.69
N CYS A 134 20.73 4.47 2.78
CA CYS A 134 21.26 3.13 2.89
C CYS A 134 21.71 2.90 4.33
N ALA A 135 21.60 1.65 4.76
CA ALA A 135 22.09 1.20 6.04
C ALA A 135 22.51 -0.26 5.91
N ARG A 136 23.14 -0.76 6.97
CA ARG A 136 23.45 -2.17 7.14
C ARG A 136 22.58 -2.72 8.24
N LEU A 137 22.10 -3.93 8.06
CA LEU A 137 21.56 -4.73 9.16
C LEU A 137 22.41 -5.96 9.38
N GLN A 138 22.48 -6.42 10.62
CA GLN A 138 23.06 -7.69 11.02
C GLN A 138 21.96 -8.56 11.59
N LEU A 139 21.82 -9.78 11.07
CA LEU A 139 20.86 -10.75 11.61
C LEU A 139 21.34 -11.27 12.97
N VAL A 140 20.36 -11.55 13.83
CA VAL A 140 20.53 -12.10 15.17
C VAL A 140 19.57 -13.28 15.30
N SER A 141 20.10 -14.46 15.64
CA SER A 141 19.29 -15.68 15.87
C SER A 141 18.73 -15.69 17.28
N ASP A 142 17.52 -16.23 17.44
CA ASP A 142 16.96 -16.66 18.73
C ASP A 142 17.04 -15.58 19.83
N PHE A 143 16.55 -14.39 19.50
CA PHE A 143 16.52 -13.26 20.44
C PHE A 143 15.24 -13.32 21.29
N PHE A 144 15.33 -12.88 22.54
CA PHE A 144 14.20 -12.80 23.46
C PHE A 144 14.07 -11.39 24.05
N ASP A 145 12.86 -11.03 24.46
CA ASP A 145 12.54 -9.77 25.14
C ASP A 145 12.83 -8.51 24.32
N PHE A 146 11.99 -8.26 23.31
CA PHE A 146 12.06 -7.05 22.51
C PHE A 146 11.47 -5.86 23.27
N ILE A 147 12.33 -4.91 23.68
CA ILE A 147 11.94 -3.73 24.43
C ILE A 147 11.37 -2.65 23.49
N PRO A 148 10.17 -2.09 23.74
CA PRO A 148 9.61 -1.01 22.92
C PRO A 148 10.33 0.31 23.14
N ILE A 149 10.32 1.17 22.11
CA ILE A 149 10.85 2.54 22.18
C ILE A 149 10.01 3.50 21.33
N THR A 150 10.05 4.79 21.69
CA THR A 150 9.59 5.88 20.82
C THR A 150 10.78 6.77 20.48
N ALA A 151 11.14 6.84 19.19
CA ALA A 151 12.25 7.61 18.70
C ALA A 151 11.97 8.09 17.26
N ASN A 152 12.50 9.25 16.89
CA ASN A 152 12.38 9.82 15.53
C ASN A 152 10.94 9.87 14.97
N GLY A 153 9.95 10.08 15.85
CA GLY A 153 8.53 10.16 15.51
C GLY A 153 7.83 8.81 15.25
N LEU A 154 8.49 7.69 15.57
CA LEU A 154 7.95 6.34 15.43
C LEU A 154 7.96 5.61 16.77
N THR A 155 6.91 4.82 17.02
CA THR A 155 6.73 4.03 18.25
C THR A 155 6.64 2.55 17.89
N SER A 156 7.47 1.74 18.54
CA SER A 156 7.43 0.28 18.45
C SER A 156 6.65 -0.33 19.61
N ILE A 157 6.25 -1.59 19.47
CA ILE A 157 5.66 -2.39 20.55
C ILE A 157 6.70 -3.38 21.10
N GLY A 158 6.42 -3.90 22.30
CA GLY A 158 7.25 -4.91 22.93
C GLY A 158 6.89 -6.32 22.47
N PHE A 159 7.78 -7.27 22.71
CA PHE A 159 7.49 -8.68 22.57
C PHE A 159 8.30 -9.47 23.60
N PRO A 160 7.71 -9.80 24.77
CA PRO A 160 8.45 -10.27 25.94
C PRO A 160 8.78 -11.78 25.88
N THR A 161 8.96 -12.35 24.70
CA THR A 161 9.27 -13.77 24.51
C THR A 161 10.30 -13.97 23.40
N GLN A 162 10.63 -15.22 23.10
CA GLN A 162 11.60 -15.61 22.09
C GLN A 162 11.06 -15.44 20.67
N PHE A 163 11.93 -15.08 19.74
CA PHE A 163 11.64 -15.06 18.32
C PHE A 163 12.86 -15.52 17.52
N PRO A 164 12.69 -16.35 16.47
CA PRO A 164 13.80 -17.06 15.84
C PRO A 164 14.75 -16.16 15.05
N LEU A 165 14.31 -14.95 14.69
CA LEU A 165 15.11 -14.00 13.92
C LEU A 165 14.86 -12.56 14.33
N ALA A 166 15.94 -11.86 14.61
CA ALA A 166 15.98 -10.42 14.84
C ALA A 166 17.05 -9.79 13.96
N TYR A 167 17.11 -8.47 13.97
CA TYR A 167 18.19 -7.74 13.31
C TYR A 167 18.55 -6.47 14.09
N ARG A 168 19.82 -6.08 13.96
CA ARG A 168 20.36 -4.81 14.48
C ARG A 168 20.78 -3.93 13.32
N LEU A 169 20.65 -2.62 13.50
CA LEU A 169 20.86 -1.65 12.45
C LEU A 169 22.15 -0.85 12.68
N SER A 170 22.84 -0.53 11.60
CA SER A 170 24.04 0.30 11.59
C SER A 170 24.02 1.25 10.40
N SER A 171 24.53 2.47 10.60
CA SER A 171 24.76 3.42 9.51
C SER A 171 25.97 3.07 8.64
N GLN A 172 26.79 2.09 9.03
CA GLN A 172 27.98 1.68 8.29
C GLN A 172 27.60 0.72 7.15
N THR A 173 27.57 1.24 5.93
CA THR A 173 27.22 0.49 4.72
C THR A 173 28.24 0.73 3.61
N SER A 174 28.40 -0.26 2.72
CA SER A 174 29.25 -0.14 1.53
C SER A 174 28.55 0.58 0.37
N LEU A 175 27.24 0.78 0.47
CA LEU A 175 26.43 1.36 -0.59
C LEU A 175 26.69 2.86 -0.75
N ILE A 176 26.71 3.29 -2.00
CA ILE A 176 26.78 4.69 -2.43
C ILE A 176 25.48 5.08 -3.14
N HIS A 177 25.24 6.38 -3.36
CA HIS A 177 24.02 6.89 -4.02
C HIS A 177 22.70 6.59 -3.28
N CYS A 178 22.72 6.80 -1.97
CA CYS A 178 21.64 6.40 -1.07
C CYS A 178 20.44 7.34 -0.99
N ALA A 179 20.58 8.58 -1.48
CA ALA A 179 19.50 9.55 -1.45
C ALA A 179 18.33 9.13 -2.34
N ASP A 180 17.13 9.22 -1.81
CA ASP A 180 15.89 9.14 -2.56
C ASP A 180 15.58 10.52 -3.17
N ASN A 181 15.64 10.56 -4.50
CA ASN A 181 15.50 11.75 -5.32
C ASN A 181 14.07 11.96 -5.81
N ARG A 182 13.06 11.21 -5.35
CA ARG A 182 11.66 11.35 -5.80
C ARG A 182 11.12 12.78 -5.71
N ASN A 183 11.49 13.51 -4.65
CA ASN A 183 11.06 14.89 -4.44
C ASN A 183 11.69 15.86 -5.45
N ALA A 184 12.95 15.62 -5.81
CA ALA A 184 13.63 16.38 -6.85
C ALA A 184 13.08 16.04 -8.25
N ALA A 185 12.69 14.77 -8.49
CA ALA A 185 12.01 14.37 -9.73
C ALA A 185 10.65 15.08 -9.85
N LEU A 186 9.91 15.17 -8.74
CA LEU A 186 8.65 15.88 -8.67
C LEU A 186 8.86 17.37 -8.98
N ALA A 187 9.84 18.02 -8.35
CA ALA A 187 10.14 19.42 -8.61
C ALA A 187 10.49 19.67 -10.09
N MET A 188 11.35 18.83 -10.68
CA MET A 188 11.68 18.89 -12.11
C MET A 188 10.42 18.77 -12.98
N ASN A 189 9.57 17.77 -12.73
CA ASN A 189 8.39 17.53 -13.55
C ASN A 189 7.32 18.61 -13.37
N VAL A 190 7.16 19.17 -12.17
CA VAL A 190 6.29 20.34 -11.92
C VAL A 190 6.79 21.57 -12.68
N LEU A 191 8.11 21.82 -12.68
CA LEU A 191 8.71 22.91 -13.44
C LEU A 191 8.51 22.73 -14.95
N VAL A 192 8.79 21.54 -15.48
CA VAL A 192 8.64 21.23 -16.90
C VAL A 192 7.17 21.36 -17.33
N THR A 193 6.24 20.80 -16.57
CA THR A 193 4.80 20.95 -16.86
C THR A 193 4.35 22.40 -16.78
N SER A 194 4.86 23.19 -15.83
CA SER A 194 4.58 24.64 -15.76
C SER A 194 5.13 25.38 -16.98
N LEU A 195 6.35 25.05 -17.45
CA LEU A 195 6.94 25.65 -18.65
C LEU A 195 6.12 25.33 -19.91
N LEU A 196 5.51 24.15 -20.00
CA LEU A 196 4.61 23.80 -21.10
C LEU A 196 3.41 24.74 -21.19
N PHE A 197 2.81 25.09 -20.05
CA PHE A 197 1.66 26.00 -20.02
C PHE A 197 2.04 27.48 -20.14
N LEU A 198 3.13 27.90 -19.49
CA LEU A 198 3.47 29.33 -19.35
C LEU A 198 4.31 29.85 -20.52
N VAL A 199 5.22 29.02 -21.04
CA VAL A 199 6.27 29.46 -21.98
C VAL A 199 6.08 28.80 -23.35
N LEU A 200 6.21 27.47 -23.42
CA LEU A 200 6.30 26.73 -24.68
C LEU A 200 4.97 26.66 -25.43
N ARG A 201 3.85 26.56 -24.69
CA ARG A 201 2.47 26.61 -25.19
C ARG A 201 2.27 25.86 -26.52
N PRO A 202 2.62 24.57 -26.59
CA PRO A 202 2.40 23.79 -27.80
C PRO A 202 0.89 23.64 -28.06
N LYS A 203 0.52 23.10 -29.22
CA LYS A 203 -0.89 22.79 -29.53
C LYS A 203 -1.48 21.94 -28.40
N ALA A 204 -2.76 22.14 -28.07
CA ALA A 204 -3.43 21.47 -26.93
C ALA A 204 -3.29 19.93 -26.94
N ILE A 205 -3.28 19.30 -28.12
CA ILE A 205 -3.07 17.86 -28.23
C ILE A 205 -1.66 17.44 -27.79
N VAL A 206 -0.64 18.23 -28.12
CA VAL A 206 0.75 17.99 -27.71
C VAL A 206 0.89 18.21 -26.20
N LEU A 207 0.30 19.30 -25.69
CA LEU A 207 0.26 19.59 -24.26
C LEU A 207 -0.37 18.44 -23.46
N TYR A 208 -1.51 17.93 -23.93
CA TYR A 208 -2.18 16.78 -23.34
C TYR A 208 -1.28 15.54 -23.28
N TRP A 209 -0.67 15.15 -24.41
CA TRP A 209 0.22 14.00 -24.44
C TRP A 209 1.48 14.20 -23.60
N SER A 210 2.01 15.43 -23.50
CA SER A 210 3.11 15.73 -22.57
C SER A 210 2.71 15.46 -21.13
N LEU A 211 1.50 15.87 -20.70
CA LEU A 211 1.00 15.55 -19.35
C LEU A 211 0.84 14.05 -19.13
N ILE A 212 0.27 13.32 -20.09
CA ILE A 212 0.13 11.86 -20.01
C ILE A 212 1.50 11.17 -19.83
N CYS A 213 2.47 11.49 -20.68
CA CYS A 213 3.80 10.91 -20.59
C CYS A 213 4.51 11.30 -19.28
N ILE A 214 4.54 12.60 -18.94
CA ILE A 214 5.24 13.07 -17.72
C ILE A 214 4.60 12.46 -16.47
N GLY A 215 3.27 12.44 -16.37
CA GLY A 215 2.56 11.88 -15.23
C GLY A 215 2.76 10.38 -15.09
N PHE A 216 2.59 9.61 -16.18
CA PHE A 216 2.78 8.16 -16.16
C PHE A 216 4.19 7.77 -15.71
N TRP A 217 5.21 8.33 -16.37
CA TRP A 217 6.61 8.02 -16.05
C TRP A 217 7.03 8.55 -14.68
N HIS A 218 6.43 9.64 -14.18
CA HIS A 218 6.68 10.09 -12.82
C HIS A 218 6.21 9.06 -11.77
N VAL A 219 5.03 8.49 -11.97
CA VAL A 219 4.49 7.47 -11.06
C VAL A 219 5.33 6.19 -11.12
N SER A 220 5.53 5.68 -12.33
CA SER A 220 6.21 4.39 -12.55
C SER A 220 7.67 4.37 -12.11
N LEU A 221 8.37 5.51 -12.13
CA LEU A 221 9.80 5.57 -11.82
C LEU A 221 10.12 6.19 -10.45
N PHE A 222 9.23 7.02 -9.89
CA PHE A 222 9.58 7.83 -8.71
C PHE A 222 8.54 7.78 -7.60
N SER A 223 7.30 8.23 -7.83
CA SER A 223 6.38 8.49 -6.71
C SER A 223 5.78 7.22 -6.13
N GLN A 224 5.51 6.21 -6.97
CA GLN A 224 4.92 4.94 -6.56
C GLN A 224 5.21 3.84 -7.60
N PRO A 225 6.49 3.46 -7.77
CA PRO A 225 6.85 2.40 -8.69
C PRO A 225 6.20 1.08 -8.25
N PHE A 226 5.78 0.27 -9.22
CA PHE A 226 5.17 -1.03 -8.95
C PHE A 226 6.12 -1.99 -8.23
N SER A 227 7.39 -1.97 -8.63
CA SER A 227 8.47 -2.77 -8.04
C SER A 227 9.61 -1.87 -7.61
N ASN A 228 10.45 -2.34 -6.68
CA ASN A 228 11.66 -1.65 -6.26
C ASN A 228 12.87 -2.60 -6.44
N PRO A 229 13.83 -2.28 -7.33
CA PRO A 229 13.81 -1.17 -8.28
C PRO A 229 12.70 -1.32 -9.36
N PRO A 230 12.32 -0.25 -10.08
CA PRO A 230 11.29 -0.30 -11.09
C PRO A 230 11.65 -1.22 -12.26
N GLN A 231 10.78 -2.17 -12.59
CA GLN A 231 10.92 -3.08 -13.73
C GLN A 231 10.45 -2.38 -15.02
N ILE A 232 11.41 -2.00 -15.86
CA ILE A 232 11.17 -1.13 -17.03
C ILE A 232 10.30 -1.83 -18.08
N ASP A 233 10.49 -3.13 -18.28
CA ASP A 233 9.69 -3.98 -19.16
C ASP A 233 8.21 -4.01 -18.76
N GLU A 234 7.91 -4.21 -17.47
CA GLU A 234 6.53 -4.16 -16.96
C GLU A 234 5.90 -2.77 -17.15
N ILE A 235 6.69 -1.70 -16.92
CA ILE A 235 6.22 -0.32 -17.09
C ILE A 235 5.81 -0.07 -18.54
N PHE A 236 6.61 -0.52 -19.52
CA PHE A 236 6.26 -0.41 -20.94
C PHE A 236 5.01 -1.24 -21.29
N GLY A 237 4.85 -2.43 -20.70
CA GLY A 237 3.66 -3.26 -20.87
C GLY A 237 2.36 -2.54 -20.44
N ARG A 238 2.42 -1.74 -19.38
CA ARG A 238 1.29 -0.94 -18.88
C ARG A 238 1.09 0.38 -19.61
N PHE A 239 2.14 0.93 -20.22
CA PHE A 239 2.11 2.23 -20.88
C PHE A 239 1.21 2.22 -22.13
N LEU A 240 1.31 1.19 -22.98
CA LEU A 240 0.54 1.15 -24.24
C LEU A 240 -0.98 1.14 -24.02
N PRO A 241 -1.56 0.30 -23.13
CA PRO A 241 -2.98 0.38 -22.81
C PRO A 241 -3.36 1.72 -22.17
N ALA A 242 -2.48 2.31 -21.35
CA ALA A 242 -2.71 3.63 -20.77
C ALA A 242 -2.82 4.72 -21.85
N LEU A 243 -1.97 4.68 -22.89
CA LEU A 243 -2.08 5.58 -24.04
C LEU A 243 -3.39 5.39 -24.80
N PHE A 244 -3.87 4.15 -24.97
CA PHE A 244 -5.16 3.90 -25.63
C PHE A 244 -6.34 4.54 -24.89
N VAL A 245 -6.40 4.37 -23.56
CA VAL A 245 -7.44 5.01 -22.73
C VAL A 245 -7.28 6.53 -22.72
N ALA A 246 -6.04 7.04 -22.64
CA ALA A 246 -5.78 8.47 -22.74
C ALA A 246 -6.24 9.05 -24.10
N TYR A 247 -6.12 8.30 -25.19
CA TYR A 247 -6.70 8.71 -26.47
C TYR A 247 -8.24 8.75 -26.42
N ALA A 248 -8.88 7.78 -25.76
CA ALA A 248 -10.33 7.82 -25.54
C ALA A 248 -10.75 9.07 -24.76
N PHE A 249 -10.03 9.45 -23.70
CA PHE A 249 -10.25 10.69 -22.94
C PHE A 249 -10.11 11.95 -23.78
N TRP A 250 -9.11 11.99 -24.67
CA TRP A 250 -8.95 13.08 -25.61
C TRP A 250 -10.18 13.22 -26.51
N ARG A 251 -10.66 12.10 -27.07
CA ARG A 251 -11.77 12.06 -28.01
C ARG A 251 -13.12 12.38 -27.34
N SER A 252 -13.32 11.93 -26.10
CA SER A 252 -14.59 12.07 -25.39
C SER A 252 -14.73 13.40 -24.64
N ALA A 253 -13.65 13.98 -24.10
CA ALA A 253 -13.76 15.20 -23.29
C ALA A 253 -12.67 16.25 -23.55
N VAL A 254 -11.38 15.88 -23.47
CA VAL A 254 -10.30 16.87 -23.32
C VAL A 254 -10.19 17.79 -24.55
N ARG A 255 -10.43 17.26 -25.77
CA ARG A 255 -10.40 18.06 -27.01
C ARG A 255 -11.42 19.21 -27.05
N PHE A 256 -12.49 19.12 -26.26
CA PHE A 256 -13.56 20.12 -26.23
C PHE A 256 -13.29 21.23 -25.21
N THR A 257 -12.43 20.98 -24.22
CA THR A 257 -12.15 21.87 -23.08
C THR A 257 -10.78 22.51 -23.21
N MET A 258 -9.72 21.70 -23.31
CA MET A 258 -8.33 22.18 -23.21
C MET A 258 -7.99 23.26 -24.24
N PRO A 259 -8.28 23.13 -25.55
CA PRO A 259 -7.94 24.16 -26.53
C PRO A 259 -8.58 25.52 -26.24
N LYS A 260 -9.79 25.53 -25.65
CA LYS A 260 -10.54 26.76 -25.36
C LYS A 260 -10.02 27.45 -24.10
N VAL A 261 -9.62 26.68 -23.10
CA VAL A 261 -9.08 27.21 -21.84
C VAL A 261 -7.66 27.75 -22.05
N THR A 262 -6.81 27.04 -22.81
CA THR A 262 -5.39 27.37 -22.96
C THR A 262 -5.07 28.49 -23.95
N MET A 263 -6.03 28.92 -24.77
CA MET A 263 -5.79 29.86 -25.88
C MET A 263 -5.32 31.25 -25.42
N ASN A 264 -5.92 31.80 -24.36
CA ASN A 264 -5.74 33.23 -24.02
C ASN A 264 -5.23 33.49 -22.60
N ALA A 265 -5.18 32.48 -21.72
CA ALA A 265 -4.82 32.66 -20.32
C ALA A 265 -3.82 31.59 -19.84
N PRO A 266 -2.51 31.74 -20.17
CA PRO A 266 -1.48 30.75 -19.82
C PRO A 266 -1.37 30.48 -18.32
N ILE A 267 -1.36 31.54 -17.51
CA ILE A 267 -1.26 31.44 -16.03
C ILE A 267 -2.48 30.74 -15.46
N GLU A 268 -3.67 31.19 -15.87
CA GLU A 268 -4.94 30.59 -15.43
C GLU A 268 -5.00 29.11 -15.82
N SER A 269 -4.68 28.77 -17.07
CA SER A 269 -4.70 27.39 -17.55
C SER A 269 -3.70 26.49 -16.82
N CYS A 270 -2.51 27.03 -16.52
CA CYS A 270 -1.49 26.36 -15.72
C CYS A 270 -2.07 25.97 -14.36
N VAL A 271 -2.67 26.93 -13.64
CA VAL A 271 -3.26 26.68 -12.32
C VAL A 271 -4.44 25.71 -12.42
N LEU A 272 -5.36 25.91 -13.38
CA LEU A 272 -6.56 25.08 -13.51
C LEU A 272 -6.21 23.62 -13.79
N TYR A 273 -5.30 23.32 -14.72
CA TYR A 273 -4.95 21.93 -15.05
C TYR A 273 -3.95 21.32 -14.07
N LEU A 274 -2.86 22.03 -13.71
CA LEU A 274 -1.77 21.45 -12.94
C LEU A 274 -2.12 21.24 -11.46
N SER A 275 -3.03 22.04 -10.89
CA SER A 275 -3.48 21.86 -9.50
C SER A 275 -4.15 20.49 -9.32
N GLY A 276 -5.18 20.19 -10.12
CA GLY A 276 -5.82 18.88 -10.10
C GLY A 276 -4.87 17.76 -10.54
N PHE A 277 -4.12 17.98 -11.62
CA PHE A 277 -3.23 16.97 -12.20
C PHE A 277 -2.21 16.42 -11.21
N TRP A 278 -1.44 17.27 -10.54
CA TRP A 278 -0.43 16.81 -9.58
C TRP A 278 -1.05 16.21 -8.32
N ILE A 279 -2.23 16.70 -7.88
CA ILE A 279 -2.98 16.07 -6.79
C ILE A 279 -3.37 14.62 -7.15
N GLY A 280 -3.83 14.39 -8.37
CA GLY A 280 -4.21 13.06 -8.85
C GLY A 280 -3.01 12.14 -9.10
N VAL A 281 -1.93 12.65 -9.72
CA VAL A 281 -0.69 11.90 -9.97
C VAL A 281 -0.06 11.41 -8.65
N LEU A 282 -0.14 12.23 -7.61
CA LEU A 282 0.38 11.94 -6.26
C LEU A 282 -0.68 11.37 -5.32
N ASN A 283 -1.63 10.56 -5.83
CA ASN A 283 -2.70 9.96 -5.04
C ASN A 283 -2.20 9.30 -3.73
N ASN A 284 -1.02 8.66 -3.77
CA ASN A 284 -0.38 8.02 -2.62
C ASN A 284 0.04 8.98 -1.49
N LEU A 285 0.19 10.26 -1.81
CA LEU A 285 0.53 11.34 -0.88
C LEU A 285 -0.67 12.26 -0.60
N THR A 286 -1.74 12.16 -1.38
CA THR A 286 -2.96 12.98 -1.25
C THR A 286 -4.12 12.13 -0.73
N PHE A 287 -4.92 11.52 -1.59
CA PHE A 287 -6.15 10.84 -1.19
C PHE A 287 -5.90 9.57 -0.36
N ASP A 288 -4.82 8.81 -0.61
CA ASP A 288 -4.52 7.60 0.17
C ASP A 288 -4.12 7.89 1.63
N LYS A 289 -3.84 9.16 1.95
CA LYS A 289 -3.57 9.60 3.33
C LYS A 289 -4.84 9.92 4.11
N LEU A 290 -5.98 10.06 3.43
CA LEU A 290 -7.24 10.28 4.10
C LEU A 290 -7.59 9.08 4.99
N PRO A 291 -8.28 9.29 6.13
CA PRO A 291 -8.68 8.22 7.05
C PRO A 291 -9.84 7.37 6.52
N LEU A 292 -9.80 7.00 5.23
CA LEU A 292 -10.80 6.23 4.52
C LEU A 292 -10.09 5.22 3.61
N SER A 293 -10.12 3.95 4.01
CA SER A 293 -9.52 2.87 3.23
C SER A 293 -10.58 2.08 2.45
N ARG A 294 -11.80 1.95 2.99
CA ARG A 294 -12.93 1.24 2.38
C ARG A 294 -14.25 1.90 2.80
N LEU A 295 -15.25 1.88 1.91
CA LEU A 295 -16.59 2.46 2.16
C LEU A 295 -17.52 1.47 2.90
N THR A 296 -16.99 0.67 3.82
CA THR A 296 -17.80 -0.21 4.68
C THR A 296 -18.02 0.46 6.03
N ALA A 297 -19.19 0.26 6.64
CA ALA A 297 -19.50 0.84 7.95
C ALA A 297 -18.46 0.43 9.02
N SER A 298 -17.98 -0.82 8.95
CA SER A 298 -16.95 -1.33 9.85
C SER A 298 -15.59 -0.65 9.66
N ASP A 299 -15.22 -0.23 8.45
CA ASP A 299 -13.90 0.39 8.21
C ASP A 299 -13.89 1.89 8.47
N ILE A 300 -15.00 2.58 8.21
CA ILE A 300 -15.15 4.02 8.46
C ILE A 300 -14.98 4.34 9.95
N ASN A 301 -15.48 3.46 10.83
CA ASN A 301 -15.42 3.65 12.28
C ASN A 301 -14.08 3.22 12.90
N LYS A 302 -13.20 2.52 12.17
CA LYS A 302 -11.90 2.06 12.69
C LYS A 302 -10.83 3.15 12.76
N ARG A 303 -10.94 4.21 11.95
CA ARG A 303 -9.97 5.31 11.90
C ARG A 303 -10.57 6.59 12.45
N ALA A 304 -9.87 7.25 13.36
CA ALA A 304 -10.24 8.57 13.83
C ALA A 304 -10.35 9.54 12.63
N GLY A 305 -11.46 10.27 12.54
CA GLY A 305 -11.72 11.20 11.44
C GLY A 305 -12.26 10.57 10.14
N GLY A 306 -12.49 9.25 10.08
CA GLY A 306 -13.06 8.58 8.91
C GLY A 306 -14.44 9.10 8.53
N VAL A 307 -15.38 9.16 9.49
CA VAL A 307 -16.73 9.70 9.27
C VAL A 307 -16.70 11.14 8.76
N ALA A 308 -15.92 12.02 9.41
CA ALA A 308 -15.82 13.42 9.01
C ALA A 308 -15.28 13.56 7.58
N THR A 309 -14.26 12.78 7.24
CA THR A 309 -13.68 12.77 5.89
C THR A 309 -14.70 12.29 4.86
N LEU A 310 -15.49 11.26 5.18
CA LEU A 310 -16.52 10.75 4.28
C LEU A 310 -17.58 11.80 3.99
N VAL A 311 -18.07 12.48 5.03
CA VAL A 311 -19.07 13.55 4.89
C VAL A 311 -18.55 14.67 4.01
N VAL A 312 -17.32 15.16 4.28
CA VAL A 312 -16.71 16.22 3.45
C VAL A 312 -16.55 15.77 2.00
N LEU A 313 -16.07 14.55 1.77
CA LEU A 313 -15.89 14.00 0.43
C LEU A 313 -17.22 13.92 -0.32
N ILE A 314 -18.27 13.42 0.32
CA ILE A 314 -19.62 13.35 -0.27
C ILE A 314 -20.11 14.75 -0.64
N VAL A 315 -20.01 15.74 0.27
CA VAL A 315 -20.45 17.12 0.01
C VAL A 315 -19.72 17.71 -1.19
N VAL A 316 -18.38 17.56 -1.25
CA VAL A 316 -17.56 18.08 -2.37
C VAL A 316 -17.92 17.39 -3.68
N VAL A 317 -17.98 16.06 -3.71
CA VAL A 317 -18.30 15.30 -4.93
C VAL A 317 -19.72 15.62 -5.41
N THR A 318 -20.69 15.72 -4.51
CA THR A 318 -22.07 16.12 -4.85
C THR A 318 -22.12 17.54 -5.41
N ALA A 319 -21.41 18.50 -4.81
CA ALA A 319 -21.33 19.86 -5.33
C ALA A 319 -20.71 19.90 -6.75
N CYS A 320 -19.64 19.14 -6.98
CA CYS A 320 -19.03 18.99 -8.31
C CYS A 320 -20.00 18.36 -9.32
N ALA A 321 -20.72 17.31 -8.93
CA ALA A 321 -21.70 16.63 -9.78
C ALA A 321 -22.88 17.54 -10.14
N ILE A 322 -23.47 18.24 -9.17
CA ILE A 322 -24.55 19.21 -9.40
C ILE A 322 -24.07 20.30 -10.37
N ASN A 323 -22.86 20.84 -10.16
CA ASN A 323 -22.30 21.83 -11.07
C ASN A 323 -22.21 21.31 -12.51
N GLN A 324 -21.67 20.10 -12.73
CA GLN A 324 -21.59 19.53 -14.08
C GLN A 324 -22.96 19.24 -14.69
N VAL A 325 -23.92 18.75 -13.91
CA VAL A 325 -25.31 18.54 -14.38
C VAL A 325 -25.94 19.86 -14.82
N LEU A 326 -25.73 20.96 -14.08
CA LEU A 326 -26.22 22.28 -14.45
C LEU A 326 -25.58 22.79 -15.75
N VAL A 327 -24.27 22.55 -15.95
CA VAL A 327 -23.56 22.89 -17.19
C VAL A 327 -24.11 22.09 -18.37
N ILE A 328 -24.23 20.77 -18.22
CA ILE A 328 -24.77 19.86 -19.24
C ILE A 328 -26.21 20.27 -19.63
N ARG A 329 -27.04 20.60 -18.63
CA ARG A 329 -28.42 21.05 -18.83
C ARG A 329 -28.47 22.35 -19.62
N LYS A 330 -27.66 23.35 -19.26
CA LYS A 330 -27.63 24.66 -19.96
C LYS A 330 -27.27 24.53 -21.43
N ILE A 331 -26.49 23.51 -21.80
CA ILE A 331 -26.03 23.27 -23.18
C ILE A 331 -27.04 22.38 -23.94
N GLY A 332 -28.04 21.81 -23.26
CA GLY A 332 -29.09 20.99 -23.86
C GLY A 332 -28.74 19.51 -24.03
N TRP A 333 -27.62 19.05 -23.48
CA TRP A 333 -27.13 17.66 -23.65
C TRP A 333 -27.53 16.71 -22.52
N LEU A 334 -28.33 17.19 -21.55
CA LEU A 334 -28.68 16.39 -20.36
C LEU A 334 -29.33 15.05 -20.70
N PRO A 335 -30.30 14.94 -21.63
CA PRO A 335 -30.88 13.64 -21.98
C PRO A 335 -29.85 12.66 -22.55
N TYR A 336 -28.90 13.16 -23.35
CA TYR A 336 -27.84 12.33 -23.94
C TYR A 336 -26.92 11.76 -22.86
N TYR A 337 -26.40 12.61 -21.96
CA TYR A 337 -25.52 12.15 -20.90
C TYR A 337 -26.26 11.27 -19.89
N LEU A 338 -27.49 11.64 -19.52
CA LEU A 338 -28.30 10.84 -18.61
C LEU A 338 -28.54 9.44 -19.18
N LYS A 339 -28.87 9.31 -20.47
CA LYS A 339 -29.01 8.00 -21.14
C LYS A 339 -27.76 7.14 -20.97
N TRP A 340 -26.58 7.66 -21.32
CA TRP A 340 -25.35 6.86 -21.28
C TRP A 340 -24.85 6.58 -19.86
N TYR A 341 -25.01 7.52 -18.93
CA TYR A 341 -24.72 7.28 -17.52
C TYR A 341 -25.68 6.26 -16.90
N SER A 342 -26.96 6.26 -17.27
CA SER A 342 -27.91 5.23 -16.86
C SER A 342 -27.53 3.85 -17.42
N VAL A 343 -27.09 3.77 -18.69
CA VAL A 343 -26.58 2.52 -19.27
C VAL A 343 -25.33 2.03 -18.51
N GLY A 344 -24.37 2.91 -18.24
CA GLY A 344 -23.19 2.58 -17.45
C GLY A 344 -23.56 2.11 -16.03
N GLY A 345 -24.52 2.79 -15.39
CA GLY A 345 -25.06 2.39 -14.08
C GLY A 345 -25.71 1.01 -14.10
N LEU A 346 -26.45 0.68 -15.16
CA LEU A 346 -27.03 -0.66 -15.34
C LEU A 346 -25.95 -1.73 -15.53
N VAL A 347 -24.89 -1.44 -16.28
CA VAL A 347 -23.73 -2.35 -16.41
C VAL A 347 -23.07 -2.59 -15.05
N LEU A 348 -22.84 -1.54 -14.27
CA LEU A 348 -22.29 -1.68 -12.91
C LEU A 348 -23.22 -2.47 -11.98
N LEU A 349 -24.55 -2.28 -12.10
CA LEU A 349 -25.53 -3.06 -11.37
C LEU A 349 -25.43 -4.55 -11.72
N VAL A 350 -25.41 -4.90 -13.01
CA VAL A 350 -25.25 -6.29 -13.46
C VAL A 350 -23.94 -6.89 -12.93
N LEU A 351 -22.82 -6.16 -13.01
CA LEU A 351 -21.53 -6.60 -12.47
C LEU A 351 -21.57 -6.80 -10.95
N SER A 352 -22.31 -5.97 -10.22
CA SER A 352 -22.47 -6.09 -8.76
C SER A 352 -23.32 -7.29 -8.33
N LEU A 353 -24.12 -7.86 -9.24
CA LEU A 353 -25.00 -9.00 -8.99
C LEU A 353 -24.36 -10.34 -9.40
N LEU A 354 -23.13 -10.35 -9.91
CA LEU A 354 -22.43 -11.59 -10.26
C LEU A 354 -22.10 -12.41 -9.00
N PRO A 355 -22.48 -13.70 -8.96
CA PRO A 355 -22.27 -14.54 -7.78
C PRO A 355 -20.78 -14.75 -7.50
N GLY A 356 -20.37 -14.69 -6.23
CA GLY A 356 -18.99 -14.90 -5.80
C GLY A 356 -18.01 -13.76 -6.12
N LEU A 357 -18.49 -12.68 -6.76
CA LEU A 357 -17.71 -11.51 -7.10
C LEU A 357 -18.24 -10.27 -6.35
N SER A 358 -17.37 -9.28 -6.22
CA SER A 358 -17.68 -8.01 -5.58
C SER A 358 -17.16 -6.88 -6.44
N LEU A 359 -17.99 -5.86 -6.63
CA LEU A 359 -17.64 -4.68 -7.41
C LEU A 359 -16.60 -3.85 -6.65
N ARG A 360 -15.41 -3.65 -7.25
CA ARG A 360 -14.37 -2.77 -6.72
C ARG A 360 -13.97 -1.74 -7.76
N LEU A 361 -14.41 -0.51 -7.53
CA LEU A 361 -14.01 0.62 -8.37
C LEU A 361 -12.63 1.11 -7.92
N HIS A 362 -11.59 0.58 -8.56
CA HIS A 362 -10.23 1.14 -8.46
C HIS A 362 -10.24 2.61 -8.90
N HIS A 363 -9.38 3.44 -8.31
CA HIS A 363 -9.36 4.88 -8.57
C HIS A 363 -9.04 5.24 -10.01
N TYR A 364 -8.49 4.33 -10.82
CA TYR A 364 -8.32 4.54 -12.27
C TYR A 364 -9.63 4.38 -13.07
N ILE A 365 -10.62 3.63 -12.56
CA ILE A 365 -11.92 3.41 -13.19
C ILE A 365 -12.80 4.65 -13.02
N ILE A 366 -12.66 5.35 -11.89
CA ILE A 366 -13.43 6.58 -11.60
C ILE A 366 -13.25 7.64 -12.70
N PRO A 367 -12.02 8.01 -13.14
CA PRO A 367 -11.79 8.84 -14.31
C PRO A 367 -12.43 8.36 -15.59
N ILE A 368 -12.41 7.04 -15.86
CA ILE A 368 -13.01 6.48 -17.07
C ILE A 368 -14.50 6.81 -17.14
N ILE A 369 -15.18 6.75 -16.00
CA ILE A 369 -16.62 7.04 -15.87
C ILE A 369 -16.86 8.56 -15.89
N LEU A 370 -16.12 9.34 -15.11
CA LEU A 370 -16.45 10.74 -14.83
C LEU A 370 -15.91 11.74 -15.87
N LEU A 371 -14.79 11.44 -16.52
CA LEU A 371 -14.11 12.37 -17.41
C LEU A 371 -14.97 12.82 -18.61
N PRO A 372 -15.78 11.95 -19.27
CA PRO A 372 -16.71 12.39 -20.32
C PRO A 372 -17.67 13.52 -19.88
N GLY A 373 -18.11 13.52 -18.62
CA GLY A 373 -18.98 14.56 -18.07
C GLY A 373 -18.34 15.95 -18.00
N THR A 374 -17.04 16.05 -18.24
CA THR A 374 -16.25 17.30 -18.20
C THR A 374 -15.96 17.88 -19.60
N ALA A 375 -16.62 17.39 -20.65
CA ALA A 375 -16.40 17.79 -22.06
C ALA A 375 -16.84 19.23 -22.42
N PHE A 376 -16.94 20.12 -21.43
CA PHE A 376 -17.43 21.49 -21.58
C PHE A 376 -16.33 22.47 -21.17
N PRO A 377 -16.15 23.59 -21.91
CA PRO A 377 -15.06 24.53 -21.69
C PRO A 377 -15.33 25.47 -20.50
N THR A 378 -15.46 24.90 -19.30
CA THR A 378 -15.56 25.64 -18.04
C THR A 378 -14.26 25.52 -17.24
N ARG A 379 -13.98 26.51 -16.39
CA ARG A 379 -12.83 26.48 -15.48
C ARG A 379 -12.82 25.24 -14.58
N LEU A 380 -14.00 24.88 -14.04
CA LEU A 380 -14.15 23.70 -13.19
C LEU A 380 -13.91 22.40 -13.98
N SER A 381 -14.40 22.30 -15.21
CA SER A 381 -14.12 21.14 -16.06
C SER A 381 -12.62 20.97 -16.34
N ALA A 382 -11.85 22.04 -16.45
CA ALA A 382 -10.39 21.96 -16.57
C ALA A 382 -9.73 21.39 -15.31
N ILE A 383 -10.15 21.83 -14.11
CA ILE A 383 -9.67 21.28 -12.83
C ILE A 383 -10.02 19.80 -12.71
N TYR A 384 -11.26 19.43 -13.03
CA TYR A 384 -11.71 18.04 -12.98
C TYR A 384 -10.94 17.17 -13.98
N GLN A 385 -10.71 17.65 -15.21
CA GLN A 385 -9.89 16.91 -16.18
C GLN A 385 -8.46 16.70 -15.69
N GLY A 386 -7.82 17.74 -15.13
CA GLY A 386 -6.51 17.60 -14.52
C GLY A 386 -6.50 16.50 -13.47
N LEU A 387 -7.39 16.60 -12.48
CA LEU A 387 -7.52 15.64 -11.38
C LEU A 387 -7.79 14.21 -11.85
N LEU A 388 -8.79 14.02 -12.71
CA LEU A 388 -9.20 12.70 -13.19
C LEU A 388 -8.11 12.06 -14.07
N VAL A 389 -7.44 12.84 -14.92
CA VAL A 389 -6.28 12.33 -15.67
C VAL A 389 -5.17 11.92 -14.71
N GLY A 390 -4.85 12.74 -13.71
CA GLY A 390 -3.83 12.39 -12.71
C GLY A 390 -4.14 11.10 -11.96
N LEU A 391 -5.39 10.95 -11.47
CA LEU A 391 -5.86 9.73 -10.78
C LEU A 391 -5.79 8.49 -11.68
N PHE A 392 -6.16 8.63 -12.95
CA PHE A 392 -6.06 7.56 -13.92
C PHE A 392 -4.60 7.11 -14.08
N LEU A 393 -3.69 8.06 -14.31
CA LEU A 393 -2.26 7.78 -14.49
C LEU A 393 -1.67 7.13 -13.25
N ASN A 394 -1.97 7.65 -12.05
CA ASN A 394 -1.51 7.02 -10.82
C ASN A 394 -1.97 5.57 -10.72
N GLY A 395 -3.26 5.30 -10.91
CA GLY A 395 -3.80 3.95 -10.75
C GLY A 395 -3.20 2.94 -11.73
N VAL A 396 -3.15 3.26 -13.02
CA VAL A 396 -2.61 2.31 -14.01
C VAL A 396 -1.10 2.16 -13.97
N ALA A 397 -0.36 3.22 -13.60
CA ALA A 397 1.09 3.17 -13.51
C ALA A 397 1.56 2.42 -12.25
N ALA A 398 0.92 2.65 -11.10
CA ALA A 398 1.31 2.04 -9.83
C ALA A 398 0.75 0.62 -9.66
N PHE A 399 -0.49 0.36 -10.12
CA PHE A 399 -1.20 -0.89 -9.83
C PHE A 399 -1.59 -1.69 -11.09
N GLY A 400 -1.53 -1.08 -12.27
CA GLY A 400 -1.98 -1.72 -13.51
C GLY A 400 -3.48 -1.62 -13.73
N PHE A 401 -4.01 -2.44 -14.65
CA PHE A 401 -5.42 -2.47 -15.02
C PHE A 401 -6.17 -3.55 -14.22
N ASP A 402 -6.28 -3.34 -12.91
CA ASP A 402 -6.91 -4.31 -12.02
C ASP A 402 -8.40 -4.54 -12.33
N PRO A 403 -8.90 -5.79 -12.25
CA PRO A 403 -10.29 -6.10 -12.57
C PRO A 403 -11.32 -5.25 -11.80
N ILE A 404 -12.38 -4.83 -12.49
CA ILE A 404 -13.52 -4.10 -11.88
C ILE A 404 -14.36 -4.97 -10.93
N VAL A 405 -14.34 -6.29 -11.15
CA VAL A 405 -14.96 -7.29 -10.29
C VAL A 405 -13.87 -8.22 -9.77
N GLN A 406 -13.84 -8.43 -8.46
CA GLN A 406 -12.85 -9.26 -7.79
C GLN A 406 -13.56 -10.24 -6.85
N SER A 407 -12.97 -11.41 -6.62
CA SER A 407 -13.51 -12.35 -5.63
C SER A 407 -13.37 -11.79 -4.21
N ALA A 408 -14.26 -12.19 -3.30
CA ALA A 408 -14.15 -11.79 -1.90
C ALA A 408 -12.78 -12.16 -1.29
N ALA A 409 -12.18 -13.27 -1.74
CA ALA A 409 -10.82 -13.67 -1.37
C ALA A 409 -9.76 -12.64 -1.82
N ALA A 410 -9.83 -12.15 -3.07
CA ALA A 410 -8.89 -11.15 -3.59
C ALA A 410 -9.05 -9.77 -2.90
N LEU A 411 -10.25 -9.43 -2.43
CA LEU A 411 -10.53 -8.16 -1.73
C LEU A 411 -10.05 -8.12 -0.29
N ARG A 412 -9.97 -9.29 0.35
CA ARG A 412 -9.74 -9.39 1.80
C ARG A 412 -8.34 -8.90 2.19
N GLN A 413 -7.33 -9.14 1.35
CA GLN A 413 -5.91 -8.89 1.65
C GLN A 413 -5.53 -9.57 2.99
N ASP A 414 -4.73 -8.92 3.84
CA ASP A 414 -4.29 -9.39 5.15
C ASP A 414 -5.40 -9.25 6.23
N SER A 415 -6.62 -9.74 5.98
CA SER A 415 -7.73 -9.68 6.94
C SER A 415 -8.27 -11.07 7.23
N THR A 416 -8.89 -11.24 8.41
CA THR A 416 -9.55 -12.49 8.81
C THR A 416 -10.59 -12.94 7.79
N LEU A 417 -10.63 -14.25 7.52
CA LEU A 417 -11.48 -14.95 6.56
C LEU A 417 -12.97 -14.97 6.97
N GLY A 418 -13.25 -14.93 8.26
CA GLY A 418 -14.55 -15.27 8.84
C GLY A 418 -14.77 -16.80 8.89
N SER A 419 -13.70 -17.59 8.83
CA SER A 419 -13.77 -19.04 8.93
C SER A 419 -14.05 -19.49 10.37
N PRO A 420 -14.56 -20.71 10.59
CA PRO A 420 -14.61 -21.27 11.94
C PRO A 420 -13.20 -21.28 12.55
N ILE A 421 -13.13 -21.05 13.86
CA ILE A 421 -11.88 -21.10 14.63
C ILE A 421 -11.93 -22.28 15.61
N PRO A 422 -10.82 -23.00 15.82
CA PRO A 422 -10.75 -24.05 16.83
C PRO A 422 -10.91 -23.50 18.25
N ALA A 423 -11.31 -24.37 19.18
CA ALA A 423 -11.39 -24.03 20.60
C ALA A 423 -10.33 -24.79 21.40
N PHE A 424 -9.59 -24.09 22.26
CA PHE A 424 -8.71 -24.74 23.23
C PHE A 424 -9.54 -25.43 24.32
N PHE A 425 -9.17 -26.67 24.64
CA PHE A 425 -9.68 -27.38 25.82
C PHE A 425 -8.82 -27.09 27.05
N THR A 426 -7.54 -26.79 26.84
CA THR A 426 -6.72 -26.12 27.85
C THR A 426 -7.23 -24.69 28.04
N ASN A 427 -7.73 -24.40 29.23
CA ASN A 427 -8.27 -23.11 29.61
C ASN A 427 -7.98 -22.84 31.09
N THR A 428 -8.39 -21.67 31.59
CA THR A 428 -8.21 -21.25 32.99
C THR A 428 -8.70 -22.25 34.03
N THR A 429 -9.64 -23.16 33.71
CA THR A 429 -10.16 -24.18 34.63
C THR A 429 -9.49 -25.55 34.51
N THR A 430 -8.87 -25.85 33.37
CA THR A 430 -8.21 -27.14 33.10
C THR A 430 -6.69 -27.07 33.20
N TRP A 431 -6.13 -25.86 33.15
CA TRP A 431 -4.71 -25.60 33.36
C TRP A 431 -4.32 -25.87 34.82
N ASN A 432 -3.20 -26.58 35.02
CA ASN A 432 -2.68 -26.87 36.34
C ASN A 432 -1.27 -26.29 36.50
N ASP A 433 -1.16 -25.14 37.16
CA ASP A 433 0.11 -24.41 37.38
C ASP A 433 1.13 -25.18 38.23
N SER A 434 0.71 -26.20 39.01
CA SER A 434 1.61 -27.04 39.81
C SER A 434 2.35 -28.11 39.00
N THR A 435 1.92 -28.39 37.77
CA THR A 435 2.58 -29.41 36.93
C THR A 435 3.70 -28.77 36.09
N PRO A 436 4.93 -29.30 36.07
CA PRO A 436 5.99 -28.75 35.21
C PRO A 436 5.64 -28.85 33.72
N LEU A 437 6.06 -27.86 32.91
CA LEU A 437 5.77 -27.83 31.46
C LEU A 437 6.20 -29.09 30.71
N LEU A 438 7.28 -29.75 31.16
CA LEU A 438 7.76 -31.03 30.61
C LEU A 438 6.68 -32.13 30.58
N ASN A 439 5.77 -32.09 31.55
CA ASN A 439 4.69 -33.07 31.71
C ASN A 439 3.31 -32.50 31.36
N GLN A 440 3.25 -31.32 30.73
CA GLN A 440 2.00 -30.69 30.30
C GLN A 440 1.87 -30.66 28.78
N SER A 441 0.63 -30.75 28.31
CA SER A 441 0.29 -30.54 26.91
C SER A 441 -0.85 -29.54 26.76
N LEU A 442 -0.75 -28.72 25.72
CA LEU A 442 -1.85 -27.93 25.20
C LEU A 442 -2.79 -28.86 24.45
N SER A 443 -4.10 -28.70 24.62
CA SER A 443 -5.12 -29.52 23.95
C SER A 443 -6.26 -28.67 23.38
N TRP A 444 -6.88 -29.16 22.31
CA TRP A 444 -7.95 -28.46 21.61
C TRP A 444 -8.99 -29.42 21.02
N GLY A 445 -10.12 -28.84 20.59
CA GLY A 445 -11.25 -29.59 20.06
C GLY A 445 -11.00 -30.26 18.70
N PRO A 446 -11.85 -31.22 18.33
CA PRO A 446 -11.73 -31.95 17.07
C PRO A 446 -11.98 -31.07 15.84
N LEU A 447 -11.62 -31.59 14.66
CA LEU A 447 -12.02 -31.00 13.39
C LEU A 447 -13.56 -30.94 13.27
N PRO A 448 -14.11 -29.99 12.50
CA PRO A 448 -15.56 -29.90 12.33
C PRO A 448 -16.13 -31.20 11.74
N ASN A 449 -17.19 -31.73 12.36
CA ASN A 449 -17.83 -32.99 11.94
C ASN A 449 -18.71 -32.86 10.68
N ASP A 450 -18.62 -31.73 9.97
CA ASP A 450 -19.39 -31.47 8.77
C ASP A 450 -18.73 -32.16 7.55
N PRO A 451 -19.43 -33.06 6.83
CA PRO A 451 -18.89 -33.73 5.64
C PRO A 451 -18.44 -32.78 4.53
N GLU A 452 -18.97 -31.55 4.49
CA GLU A 452 -18.58 -30.52 3.51
C GLU A 452 -17.41 -29.64 4.00
N SER A 453 -16.90 -29.89 5.22
CA SER A 453 -15.82 -29.09 5.79
C SER A 453 -14.51 -29.29 5.02
N PRO A 454 -13.87 -28.22 4.53
CA PRO A 454 -12.60 -28.34 3.81
C PRO A 454 -11.40 -28.58 4.75
N TRP A 455 -11.60 -28.58 6.07
CA TRP A 455 -10.53 -28.60 7.07
C TRP A 455 -10.07 -30.02 7.39
N SER A 456 -8.79 -30.31 7.13
CA SER A 456 -8.18 -31.64 7.32
C SER A 456 -7.18 -31.70 8.45
N SER A 457 -6.72 -30.56 8.98
CA SER A 457 -5.65 -30.47 9.98
C SER A 457 -5.71 -29.17 10.78
N PHE A 458 -4.74 -28.97 11.67
CA PHE A 458 -4.55 -27.78 12.50
C PHE A 458 -3.21 -27.11 12.18
N SER A 459 -3.15 -25.80 12.39
CA SER A 459 -1.92 -25.01 12.47
C SER A 459 -1.87 -24.31 13.82
N LEU A 460 -0.78 -24.49 14.56
CA LEU A 460 -0.56 -23.85 15.85
C LEU A 460 0.65 -22.92 15.74
N LEU A 461 0.41 -21.64 16.03
CA LEU A 461 1.47 -20.67 16.28
C LEU A 461 1.82 -20.68 17.76
N VAL A 462 3.11 -20.76 18.06
CA VAL A 462 3.68 -20.47 19.38
C VAL A 462 4.67 -19.33 19.21
N ASP A 463 4.45 -18.25 19.95
CA ASP A 463 5.25 -17.02 19.90
C ASP A 463 5.32 -16.41 18.48
N ASP A 464 4.16 -16.33 17.84
CA ASP A 464 3.95 -15.82 16.47
C ASP A 464 4.64 -16.66 15.35
N ILE A 465 5.11 -17.88 15.63
CA ILE A 465 5.72 -18.81 14.65
C ILE A 465 4.96 -20.13 14.59
N GLU A 466 4.72 -20.68 13.40
CA GLU A 466 4.11 -22.01 13.24
C GLU A 466 5.03 -23.09 13.82
N ARG A 467 4.62 -23.73 14.92
CA ARG A 467 5.38 -24.83 15.56
C ARG A 467 4.75 -26.19 15.36
N TYR A 468 3.51 -26.23 14.90
CA TYR A 468 2.82 -27.48 14.63
C TYR A 468 1.85 -27.33 13.45
N SER A 469 1.87 -28.34 12.58
CA SER A 469 0.95 -28.50 11.47
C SER A 469 0.60 -29.98 11.32
N GLY A 470 -0.65 -30.37 11.62
CA GLY A 470 -1.06 -31.77 11.56
C GLY A 470 -2.43 -32.06 12.18
N THR A 471 -2.78 -33.32 12.35
CA THR A 471 -4.11 -33.79 12.77
C THR A 471 -4.26 -34.04 14.28
N ALA A 472 -3.17 -33.98 15.03
CA ALA A 472 -3.20 -34.16 16.48
C ALA A 472 -4.00 -33.03 17.13
N MET A 473 -4.63 -33.37 18.25
CA MET A 473 -5.43 -32.45 19.07
C MET A 473 -4.68 -31.97 20.31
N ASN A 474 -3.36 -32.18 20.34
CA ASN A 474 -2.50 -31.78 21.44
C ASN A 474 -1.09 -31.39 20.97
N PHE A 475 -0.39 -30.66 21.82
CA PHE A 475 1.00 -30.22 21.63
C PHE A 475 1.73 -30.24 22.97
N SER A 476 2.91 -30.87 23.02
CA SER A 476 3.73 -30.93 24.24
C SER A 476 4.36 -29.57 24.53
N LEU A 477 4.26 -29.11 25.79
CA LEU A 477 4.85 -27.84 26.23
C LEU A 477 6.28 -28.02 26.76
N GLY A 478 6.82 -29.24 26.75
CA GLY A 478 8.08 -29.55 27.42
C GLY A 478 9.34 -28.91 26.84
N ALA A 479 9.28 -28.42 25.60
CA ALA A 479 10.37 -27.69 24.96
C ALA A 479 10.33 -26.17 25.23
N LEU A 480 9.29 -25.67 25.91
CA LEU A 480 9.11 -24.25 26.15
C LEU A 480 9.87 -23.79 27.41
N ASN A 481 10.32 -22.54 27.37
CA ASN A 481 11.05 -21.93 28.47
C ASN A 481 10.07 -21.33 29.48
N ALA A 482 9.87 -22.00 30.62
CA ALA A 482 8.95 -21.57 31.67
C ALA A 482 9.26 -20.18 32.28
N THR A 483 10.43 -19.59 32.03
CA THR A 483 10.81 -18.27 32.57
C THR A 483 10.31 -17.09 31.75
N ILE A 484 9.78 -17.32 30.56
CA ILE A 484 9.25 -16.29 29.66
C ILE A 484 7.77 -16.58 29.31
N PRO A 485 6.97 -15.55 28.98
CA PRO A 485 5.62 -15.76 28.52
C PRO A 485 5.59 -16.48 27.17
N HIS A 486 4.52 -17.23 26.91
CA HIS A 486 4.27 -17.89 25.63
C HIS A 486 2.88 -17.57 25.10
N PHE A 487 2.79 -17.32 23.78
CA PHE A 487 1.55 -16.95 23.10
C PHE A 487 1.11 -18.03 22.13
N PHE A 488 -0.10 -18.56 22.28
CA PHE A 488 -0.62 -19.66 21.47
C PHE A 488 -1.79 -19.22 20.61
N ARG A 489 -1.76 -19.51 19.32
CA ARG A 489 -2.88 -19.30 18.40
C ARG A 489 -3.12 -20.54 17.56
N LEU A 490 -4.38 -20.90 17.39
CA LEU A 490 -4.77 -22.11 16.68
C LEU A 490 -5.67 -21.77 15.50
N ALA A 491 -5.46 -22.45 14.38
CA ALA A 491 -6.31 -22.36 13.20
C ALA A 491 -6.60 -23.75 12.64
N PHE A 492 -7.75 -23.89 11.97
CA PHE A 492 -7.97 -25.02 11.08
C PHE A 492 -7.15 -24.85 9.81
N LYS A 493 -6.73 -25.96 9.20
CA LYS A 493 -5.92 -25.98 7.99
C LYS A 493 -6.43 -27.04 7.01
N SER A 494 -6.39 -26.71 5.73
CA SER A 494 -6.62 -27.61 4.61
C SER A 494 -5.35 -27.69 3.76
N ASP A 495 -5.36 -28.56 2.75
CA ASP A 495 -4.24 -28.69 1.81
C ASP A 495 -3.98 -27.41 1.00
N SER A 496 -5.00 -26.56 0.86
CA SER A 496 -4.96 -25.34 0.03
C SER A 496 -4.87 -24.04 0.81
N GLN A 497 -5.27 -24.01 2.09
CA GLN A 497 -5.32 -22.78 2.87
C GLN A 497 -5.31 -23.03 4.39
N THR A 498 -4.94 -22.01 5.14
CA THR A 498 -5.12 -21.95 6.60
C THR A 498 -6.27 -21.02 6.91
N GLY A 499 -7.14 -21.44 7.82
CA GLY A 499 -8.24 -20.66 8.36
C GLY A 499 -7.76 -19.51 9.24
N ASP A 500 -8.72 -18.87 9.89
CA ASP A 500 -8.46 -17.82 10.88
C ASP A 500 -7.82 -18.41 12.13
N PHE A 501 -6.82 -17.69 12.62
CA PHE A 501 -6.25 -17.96 13.93
C PHE A 501 -7.15 -17.39 15.02
N THR A 502 -7.24 -18.09 16.16
CA THR A 502 -7.80 -17.52 17.39
C THR A 502 -7.02 -16.25 17.79
N ASN A 503 -7.56 -15.43 18.69
CA ASN A 503 -6.69 -14.57 19.50
C ASN A 503 -5.72 -15.42 20.34
N ALA A 504 -4.66 -14.80 20.85
CA ALA A 504 -3.65 -15.52 21.61
C ALA A 504 -4.18 -15.96 22.98
N ALA A 505 -4.06 -17.25 23.28
CA ALA A 505 -3.99 -17.70 24.66
C ALA A 505 -2.59 -17.40 25.20
N THR A 506 -2.47 -17.03 26.47
CA THR A 506 -1.18 -16.60 27.05
C THR A 506 -0.83 -17.45 28.26
N LEU A 507 0.37 -18.01 28.28
CA LEU A 507 0.98 -18.61 29.46
C LEU A 507 2.03 -17.65 30.00
N TRP A 508 1.89 -17.18 31.24
CA TRP A 508 2.85 -16.30 31.89
C TRP A 508 3.92 -17.08 32.67
N PRO A 509 5.11 -16.50 32.90
CA PRO A 509 6.19 -17.16 33.67
C PRO A 509 5.81 -17.57 35.09
N ASN A 510 4.83 -16.89 35.69
CA ASN A 510 4.31 -17.22 37.01
C ASN A 510 3.34 -18.42 37.00
N GLY A 511 3.22 -19.12 35.87
CA GLY A 511 2.31 -20.26 35.69
C GLY A 511 0.86 -19.88 35.39
N THR A 512 0.53 -18.58 35.29
CA THR A 512 -0.85 -18.14 35.02
C THR A 512 -1.19 -18.35 33.54
N TRP A 513 -2.30 -19.04 33.29
CA TRP A 513 -2.91 -19.17 31.98
C TRP A 513 -4.00 -18.11 31.77
N VAL A 514 -4.04 -17.51 30.58
CA VAL A 514 -5.08 -16.56 30.15
C VAL A 514 -5.71 -17.09 28.87
N ASP A 515 -7.03 -17.28 28.93
CA ASP A 515 -7.82 -17.75 27.79
C ASP A 515 -7.80 -16.75 26.63
N PRO A 516 -7.86 -17.23 25.38
CA PRO A 516 -7.89 -16.34 24.23
C PRO A 516 -9.17 -15.50 24.24
N LEU A 517 -9.04 -14.22 23.88
CA LEU A 517 -10.21 -13.39 23.66
C LEU A 517 -11.09 -13.97 22.53
N PRO A 518 -12.42 -13.77 22.56
CA PRO A 518 -13.29 -14.23 21.48
C PRO A 518 -12.93 -13.65 20.12
N GLY A 519 -13.12 -14.45 19.06
CA GLY A 519 -12.94 -14.05 17.68
C GLY A 519 -11.55 -14.33 17.10
N ALA A 520 -11.40 -13.96 15.83
CA ALA A 520 -10.22 -14.22 15.03
C ALA A 520 -9.13 -13.15 15.18
N SER A 521 -7.89 -13.55 14.93
CA SER A 521 -6.74 -12.66 14.73
C SER A 521 -6.01 -13.02 13.44
N TYR A 522 -5.28 -12.04 12.91
CA TYR A 522 -4.41 -12.16 11.74
C TYR A 522 -3.03 -11.67 12.10
#